data_AF-X0UFT5-F1
#
_entry.id   AF-X0UFT5-F1
#
_cell.length_a   1.000
_cell.length_b   1.000
_cell.length_c   1.000
_cell.angle_alpha   90.00
_cell.angle_beta   90.00
_cell.angle_gamma   90.00
#
_symmetry.space_group_name_H-M   'P 1'
#
loop_
_entity.id
_entity.type
_entity.pdbx_description
1 polymer ?
#
loop_
_entity_poly.entity_id
_entity_poly.type
_entity_poly.pdbx_seq_one_letter_code
_entity_poly.pdbx_strand_id
1 'polypeptide(L)'
;YETWDNEEEDGAEEAAARVAELDKISVPEYLENVGATGWLRDLLNLTTATESALGSDQQSSISLIYSIAGKPLARQPGFTTDYYERYKIVEGCQAVIRGLAERLDEGQVKLGHRLEAVKSSGEGFTLTFQDPNGSALDVDADFVIMTVPFSILRDIEMRMELPAVKKKSIAELGYGSNSKLMMGVHKRVWREQGYQGNTYSDEPFQSMYDNSENAG
;
A
#
# COMPACT_ATOMS: atom_id res chain seq x y z
N TYR A 1 -32.31 15.27 27.37
CA TYR A 1 -30.91 14.82 27.43
C TYR A 1 -30.74 13.35 27.01
N GLU A 2 -31.79 12.51 27.00
CA GLU A 2 -31.71 11.10 26.56
C GLU A 2 -31.96 10.85 25.05
N THR A 3 -32.33 11.85 24.25
CA THR A 3 -32.72 11.65 22.85
C THR A 3 -31.64 11.98 21.83
N TRP A 4 -30.55 12.63 22.23
CA TRP A 4 -29.46 13.03 21.33
C TRP A 4 -28.42 11.92 21.18
N ASP A 5 -28.16 11.13 22.23
CA ASP A 5 -27.21 10.01 22.18
C ASP A 5 -27.73 8.83 21.34
N ASN A 6 -29.04 8.54 21.39
CA ASN A 6 -29.60 7.38 20.66
C ASN A 6 -29.64 7.57 19.14
N GLU A 7 -29.90 8.79 18.62
CA GLU A 7 -29.89 9.05 17.17
C GLU A 7 -28.46 9.00 16.58
N GLU A 8 -27.45 9.40 17.35
CA GLU A 8 -26.04 9.27 16.97
C GLU A 8 -25.56 7.81 17.04
N GLU A 9 -25.98 7.04 18.05
CA GLU A 9 -25.68 5.61 18.17
C GLU A 9 -26.37 4.77 17.08
N ASP A 10 -27.66 4.99 16.81
CA ASP A 10 -28.40 4.30 15.74
C ASP A 10 -27.79 4.60 14.36
N GLY A 11 -27.41 5.86 14.12
CA GLY A 11 -26.72 6.28 12.90
C GLY A 11 -25.32 5.67 12.76
N ALA A 12 -24.60 5.47 13.87
CA ALA A 12 -23.30 4.81 13.88
C ALA A 12 -23.41 3.30 13.60
N GLU A 13 -24.44 2.63 14.13
CA GLU A 13 -24.68 1.21 13.89
C GLU A 13 -25.11 0.96 12.43
N GLU A 14 -25.99 1.79 11.88
CA GLU A 14 -26.37 1.72 10.46
C GLU A 14 -25.16 1.98 9.54
N ALA A 15 -24.33 2.97 9.86
CA ALA A 15 -23.09 3.24 9.12
C ALA A 15 -22.11 2.05 9.20
N ALA A 16 -21.95 1.44 10.37
CA ALA A 16 -21.09 0.27 10.55
C ALA A 16 -21.61 -0.95 9.75
N ALA A 17 -22.92 -1.19 9.76
CA ALA A 17 -23.54 -2.23 8.96
C ALA A 17 -23.30 -1.98 7.47
N ARG A 18 -23.47 -0.74 7.01
CA ARG A 18 -23.24 -0.37 5.62
C ARG A 18 -21.78 -0.55 5.19
N VAL A 19 -20.83 -0.18 6.05
CA VAL A 19 -19.40 -0.41 5.82
C VAL A 19 -19.13 -1.91 5.70
N ALA A 20 -19.70 -2.74 6.59
CA ALA A 20 -19.51 -4.19 6.55
C ALA A 20 -20.12 -4.86 5.30
N GLU A 21 -21.18 -4.30 4.71
CA GLU A 21 -21.71 -4.73 3.41
C GLU A 21 -20.76 -4.36 2.26
N LEU A 22 -20.30 -3.11 2.24
CA LEU A 22 -19.39 -2.60 1.21
C LEU A 22 -18.05 -3.34 1.25
N ASP A 23 -17.59 -3.75 2.43
CA ASP A 23 -16.33 -4.49 2.58
C ASP A 23 -16.37 -5.90 1.96
N LYS A 24 -17.57 -6.44 1.74
CA LYS A 24 -17.77 -7.79 1.20
C LYS A 24 -17.88 -7.84 -0.32
N ILE A 25 -18.07 -6.69 -0.97
CA ILE A 25 -18.23 -6.62 -2.43
C ILE A 25 -16.98 -6.04 -3.07
N SER A 26 -16.70 -6.51 -4.28
CA SER A 26 -15.54 -6.04 -5.04
C SER A 26 -15.74 -4.63 -5.60
N VAL A 27 -14.68 -3.97 -6.06
CA VAL A 27 -14.80 -2.68 -6.76
C VAL A 27 -15.68 -2.78 -8.03
N PRO A 28 -15.50 -3.77 -8.94
CA PRO A 28 -16.39 -3.94 -10.08
C PRO A 28 -17.86 -4.15 -9.71
N GLU A 29 -18.12 -4.94 -8.65
CA GLU A 29 -19.48 -5.21 -8.17
C GLU A 29 -20.13 -3.96 -7.57
N TYR A 30 -19.38 -3.18 -6.80
CA TYR A 30 -19.86 -1.89 -6.32
C TYR A 30 -20.22 -0.94 -7.47
N LEU A 31 -19.35 -0.82 -8.47
CA LEU A 31 -19.59 0.01 -9.66
C LEU A 31 -20.85 -0.43 -10.41
N GLU A 32 -21.10 -1.74 -10.49
CA GLU A 32 -22.33 -2.29 -11.05
C GLU A 32 -23.57 -1.90 -10.24
N ASN A 33 -23.51 -2.07 -8.92
CA ASN A 33 -24.63 -1.77 -8.01
C ASN A 33 -25.05 -0.29 -8.04
N VAL A 34 -24.11 0.63 -8.25
CA VAL A 34 -24.41 2.07 -8.40
C VAL A 34 -24.78 2.47 -9.84
N GLY A 35 -24.82 1.52 -10.77
CA GLY A 35 -25.21 1.75 -12.16
C GLY A 35 -24.12 2.40 -13.03
N ALA A 36 -22.84 2.32 -12.64
CA ALA A 36 -21.75 2.80 -13.47
C ALA A 36 -21.56 1.89 -14.70
N THR A 37 -21.50 2.50 -15.89
CA THR A 37 -21.39 1.77 -17.16
C THR A 37 -20.42 2.45 -18.13
N GLY A 38 -19.93 1.69 -19.11
CA GLY A 38 -19.07 2.17 -20.18
C GLY A 38 -17.73 2.69 -19.68
N TRP A 39 -17.15 3.63 -20.43
CA TRP A 39 -15.78 4.12 -20.22
C TRP A 39 -15.48 4.59 -18.79
N LEU A 40 -16.46 5.12 -18.06
CA LEU A 40 -16.26 5.57 -16.68
C LEU A 40 -16.06 4.38 -15.72
N ARG A 41 -16.83 3.30 -15.89
CA ARG A 41 -16.64 2.05 -15.12
C ARG A 41 -15.26 1.47 -15.41
N ASP A 42 -14.87 1.44 -16.68
CA ASP A 42 -13.59 0.89 -17.12
C ASP A 42 -12.42 1.71 -16.58
N LEU A 43 -12.52 3.04 -16.65
CA LEU A 43 -11.52 3.95 -16.09
C LEU A 43 -11.38 3.78 -14.58
N LEU A 44 -12.48 3.69 -13.82
CA LEU A 44 -12.43 3.52 -12.37
C LEU A 44 -11.83 2.16 -11.96
N ASN A 45 -12.11 1.10 -12.72
CA ASN A 45 -11.45 -0.20 -12.50
C ASN A 45 -9.95 -0.10 -12.78
N LEU A 46 -9.56 0.49 -13.91
CA LEU A 46 -8.18 0.65 -14.32
C LEU A 46 -7.38 1.48 -13.31
N THR A 47 -7.88 2.66 -12.93
CA THR A 47 -7.16 3.56 -12.00
C THR A 47 -7.06 2.92 -10.62
N THR A 48 -8.12 2.29 -10.11
CA THR A 48 -8.08 1.59 -8.82
C THR A 48 -7.02 0.48 -8.82
N ALA A 49 -6.96 -0.31 -9.89
CA ALA A 49 -5.96 -1.36 -10.02
C ALA A 49 -4.52 -0.80 -10.15
N THR A 50 -4.37 0.34 -10.80
CA THR A 50 -3.08 1.02 -10.98
C THR A 50 -2.51 1.54 -9.66
N GLU A 51 -3.34 2.24 -8.87
CA GLU A 51 -2.91 2.86 -7.61
C GLU A 51 -2.54 1.84 -6.53
N SER A 52 -3.25 0.72 -6.48
CA SER A 52 -3.05 -0.37 -5.51
C SER A 52 -2.08 -1.47 -6.00
N ALA A 53 -1.76 -1.47 -7.29
CA ALA A 53 -1.08 -2.57 -7.97
C ALA A 53 -1.74 -3.95 -7.74
N LEU A 54 -3.05 -4.00 -7.56
CA LEU A 54 -3.83 -5.21 -7.34
C LEU A 54 -5.09 -5.16 -8.21
N GLY A 55 -5.59 -6.29 -8.71
CA GLY A 55 -6.83 -6.31 -9.47
C GLY A 55 -7.98 -5.65 -8.69
N SER A 56 -8.82 -4.85 -9.36
CA SER A 56 -9.95 -4.19 -8.69
C SER A 56 -10.99 -5.21 -8.22
N ASP A 57 -11.08 -6.36 -8.90
CA ASP A 57 -11.87 -7.54 -8.53
C ASP A 57 -11.36 -8.25 -7.27
N GLN A 58 -10.10 -8.02 -6.89
CA GLN A 58 -9.47 -8.59 -5.69
C GLN A 58 -9.49 -7.62 -4.49
N GLN A 59 -10.18 -6.48 -4.63
CA GLN A 59 -10.23 -5.44 -3.62
C GLN A 59 -11.65 -5.24 -3.12
N SER A 60 -11.76 -5.03 -1.81
CA SER A 60 -12.96 -4.48 -1.18
C SER A 60 -13.32 -3.14 -1.82
N SER A 61 -14.61 -2.92 -2.10
CA SER A 61 -15.11 -1.67 -2.67
C SER A 61 -14.76 -0.43 -1.83
N ILE A 62 -14.48 -0.63 -0.54
CA ILE A 62 -14.03 0.42 0.36
C ILE A 62 -12.73 1.07 -0.16
N SER A 63 -11.84 0.35 -0.85
CA SER A 63 -10.60 0.96 -1.37
C SER A 63 -10.89 2.09 -2.36
N LEU A 64 -11.81 1.86 -3.30
CA LEU A 64 -12.27 2.88 -4.24
C LEU A 64 -13.03 3.99 -3.50
N ILE A 65 -14.00 3.63 -2.65
CA ILE A 65 -14.84 4.61 -1.93
C ILE A 65 -13.97 5.52 -1.08
N TYR A 66 -13.00 4.98 -0.34
CA TYR A 66 -12.06 5.76 0.44
C TYR A 66 -11.18 6.67 -0.44
N SER A 67 -10.81 6.20 -1.63
CA SER A 67 -10.01 6.98 -2.56
C SER A 67 -10.75 8.21 -3.06
N ILE A 68 -12.08 8.10 -3.27
CA ILE A 68 -12.91 9.15 -3.87
C ILE A 68 -13.80 9.94 -2.91
N ALA A 69 -14.21 9.37 -1.79
CA ALA A 69 -15.16 9.98 -0.87
C ALA A 69 -14.59 11.26 -0.23
N GLY A 70 -15.43 12.28 -0.12
CA GLY A 70 -15.09 13.55 0.55
C GLY A 70 -14.04 14.42 -0.17
N LYS A 71 -13.55 14.00 -1.35
CA LYS A 71 -12.58 14.77 -2.14
C LYS A 71 -13.27 15.44 -3.34
N PRO A 72 -13.04 16.74 -3.58
CA PRO A 72 -13.45 17.38 -4.83
C PRO A 72 -12.92 16.60 -6.04
N LEU A 73 -13.67 16.54 -7.14
CA LEU A 73 -13.24 15.87 -8.38
C LEU A 73 -11.84 16.33 -8.85
N ALA A 74 -11.54 17.62 -8.65
CA ALA A 74 -10.25 18.24 -8.95
C ALA A 74 -9.12 17.86 -7.98
N ARG A 75 -9.32 16.89 -7.09
CA ARG A 75 -8.30 16.35 -6.16
C ARG A 75 -8.25 14.82 -6.18
N GLN A 76 -8.83 14.21 -7.21
CA GLN A 76 -8.92 12.76 -7.35
C GLN A 76 -7.68 12.23 -8.10
N PRO A 77 -7.07 11.12 -7.65
CA PRO A 77 -6.03 10.42 -8.40
C PRO A 77 -6.51 10.13 -9.83
N GLY A 78 -5.68 10.45 -10.83
CA GLY A 78 -6.03 10.30 -12.25
C GLY A 78 -6.89 11.40 -12.89
N PHE A 79 -7.48 12.32 -12.12
CA PHE A 79 -8.24 13.47 -12.68
C PHE A 79 -7.47 14.79 -12.62
N THR A 80 -6.40 14.84 -11.84
CA THR A 80 -5.45 15.95 -11.78
C THR A 80 -4.04 15.42 -11.63
N THR A 81 -3.06 16.09 -12.24
CA THR A 81 -1.62 15.89 -11.98
C THR A 81 -1.24 16.41 -10.60
N ASP A 82 -1.88 15.88 -9.56
CA ASP A 82 -1.95 16.52 -8.25
C ASP A 82 -0.77 16.18 -7.33
N TYR A 83 -0.05 17.26 -6.97
CA TYR A 83 0.72 17.58 -5.76
C TYR A 83 1.74 16.57 -5.17
N TYR A 84 1.45 15.27 -5.11
CA TYR A 84 2.27 14.28 -4.39
C TYR A 84 3.50 13.80 -5.19
N GLU A 85 3.41 13.76 -6.52
CA GLU A 85 4.51 13.31 -7.41
C GLU A 85 5.38 14.48 -7.93
N ARG A 86 5.15 15.68 -7.42
CA ARG A 86 5.79 16.92 -7.91
C ARG A 86 7.29 16.95 -7.66
N TYR A 87 7.74 16.37 -6.55
CA TYR A 87 9.11 16.47 -6.08
C TYR A 87 9.78 15.12 -6.03
N LYS A 88 11.09 15.13 -6.30
CA LYS A 88 11.97 13.97 -6.27
C LYS A 88 13.21 14.35 -5.49
N ILE A 89 13.77 13.37 -4.80
CA ILE A 89 15.09 13.51 -4.18
C ILE A 89 16.11 13.32 -5.29
N VAL A 90 16.98 14.32 -5.48
CA VAL A 90 17.98 14.35 -6.58
C VAL A 90 18.89 13.13 -6.52
N GLU A 91 19.28 12.72 -5.32
CA GLU A 91 20.13 11.56 -5.04
C GLU A 91 19.37 10.22 -5.03
N GLY A 92 18.05 10.25 -5.25
CA GLY A 92 17.14 9.12 -5.12
C GLY A 92 16.63 8.89 -3.69
N CYS A 93 15.48 8.23 -3.55
CA CYS A 93 14.83 7.99 -2.24
C CYS A 93 15.69 7.17 -1.27
N GLN A 94 16.60 6.32 -1.79
CA GLN A 94 17.54 5.56 -0.98
C GLN A 94 18.49 6.44 -0.15
N ALA A 95 18.72 7.71 -0.55
CA ALA A 95 19.52 8.65 0.22
C ALA A 95 18.97 8.88 1.64
N VAL A 96 17.65 8.86 1.82
CA VAL A 96 17.01 9.01 3.14
C VAL A 96 17.38 7.85 4.04
N ILE A 97 17.20 6.62 3.55
CA ILE A 97 17.47 5.40 4.32
C ILE A 97 18.97 5.29 4.66
N ARG A 98 19.83 5.58 3.70
CA ARG A 98 21.29 5.63 3.91
C ARG A 98 21.66 6.66 4.97
N GLY A 99 21.14 7.89 4.88
CA GLY A 99 21.42 8.93 5.87
C GLY A 99 20.90 8.60 7.27
N LEU A 100 19.82 7.81 7.40
CA LEU A 100 19.38 7.28 8.69
C LEU A 100 20.32 6.19 9.20
N ALA A 101 20.73 5.25 8.34
CA ALA A 101 21.64 4.17 8.70
C ALA A 101 23.02 4.69 9.15
N GLU A 102 23.53 5.75 8.52
CA GLU A 102 24.80 6.40 8.89
C GLU A 102 24.80 7.04 10.28
N ARG A 103 23.61 7.28 10.87
CA ARG A 103 23.46 7.83 12.24
C ARG A 103 23.42 6.74 13.31
N LEU A 104 23.38 5.47 12.92
CA LEU A 104 23.39 4.34 13.84
C LEU A 104 24.82 3.92 14.12
N ASP A 105 25.07 3.43 15.33
CA ASP A 105 26.36 2.88 15.72
C ASP A 105 26.70 1.65 14.87
N GLU A 106 28.01 1.41 14.71
CA GLU A 106 28.49 0.27 13.95
C GLU A 106 27.91 -1.04 14.49
N GLY A 107 27.37 -1.85 13.58
CA GLY A 107 26.81 -3.16 13.92
C GLY A 107 25.36 -3.16 14.41
N GLN A 108 24.69 -2.00 14.54
CA GLN A 108 23.25 -1.96 14.85
C GLN A 108 22.38 -2.45 13.69
N VAL A 109 22.83 -2.26 12.44
CA VAL A 109 22.15 -2.78 11.24
C VAL A 109 22.83 -4.07 10.80
N LYS A 110 22.07 -5.18 10.81
CA LYS A 110 22.53 -6.50 10.38
C LYS A 110 21.87 -6.88 9.05
N LEU A 111 22.58 -6.70 7.94
CA LEU A 111 22.12 -7.13 6.61
C LEU A 111 22.31 -8.63 6.41
N GLY A 112 21.51 -9.23 5.52
CA GLY A 112 21.56 -10.67 5.23
C GLY A 112 21.08 -11.57 6.38
N HIS A 113 20.44 -11.00 7.41
CA HIS A 113 19.83 -11.75 8.50
C HIS A 113 18.32 -11.84 8.27
N ARG A 114 17.84 -13.00 7.85
CA ARG A 114 16.41 -13.23 7.59
C ARG A 114 15.74 -13.74 8.84
N LEU A 115 14.70 -13.06 9.33
CA LEU A 115 13.92 -13.54 10.47
C LEU A 115 13.12 -14.78 10.07
N GLU A 116 13.18 -15.83 10.88
CA GLU A 116 12.48 -17.10 10.65
C GLU A 116 11.46 -17.41 11.74
N ALA A 117 11.72 -17.03 13.00
CA ALA A 117 10.78 -17.25 14.10
C ALA A 117 10.83 -16.15 15.16
N VAL A 118 9.71 -15.94 15.84
CA VAL A 118 9.60 -15.09 17.02
C VAL A 118 8.93 -15.88 18.13
N LYS A 119 9.56 -15.93 19.31
CA LYS A 119 9.05 -16.66 20.48
C LYS A 119 8.95 -15.71 21.67
N SER A 120 7.86 -15.79 22.43
CA SER A 120 7.79 -15.13 23.74
C SER A 120 8.68 -15.86 24.76
N SER A 121 9.51 -15.11 25.48
CA SER A 121 10.49 -15.64 26.43
C SER A 121 10.46 -14.80 27.72
N GLY A 122 9.66 -15.23 28.70
CA GLY A 122 9.48 -14.48 29.95
C GLY A 122 8.82 -13.12 29.70
N GLU A 123 9.52 -12.04 30.08
CA GLU A 123 9.07 -10.65 29.85
C GLU A 123 9.44 -10.12 28.46
N GLY A 124 10.25 -10.86 27.69
CA GLY A 124 10.72 -10.43 26.37
C GLY A 124 10.46 -11.46 25.26
N PHE A 125 11.31 -11.42 24.24
CA PHE A 125 11.21 -12.21 23.03
C PHE A 125 12.57 -12.77 22.63
N THR A 126 12.56 -13.97 22.05
CA THR A 126 13.69 -14.54 21.31
C THR A 126 13.34 -14.53 19.83
N LEU A 127 14.20 -13.92 19.01
CA LEU A 127 14.10 -13.87 17.56
C LEU A 127 15.13 -14.84 16.97
N THR A 128 14.66 -15.78 16.14
CA THR A 128 15.56 -16.69 15.40
C THR A 128 15.73 -16.16 13.98
N PHE A 129 16.96 -15.86 13.60
CA PHE A 129 17.35 -15.45 12.27
C PHE A 129 18.15 -16.54 11.56
N GLN A 130 18.05 -16.62 10.24
CA GLN A 130 19.10 -17.18 9.41
C GLN A 130 20.13 -16.10 9.10
N ASP A 131 21.40 -16.35 9.44
CA ASP A 131 22.53 -15.47 9.15
C ASP A 131 22.96 -15.54 7.67
N PRO A 132 23.89 -14.67 7.21
CA PRO A 132 24.37 -14.69 5.83
C PRO A 132 25.06 -16.00 5.40
N ASN A 133 25.47 -16.85 6.34
CA ASN A 133 26.08 -18.15 6.08
C ASN A 133 25.05 -19.30 6.09
N GLY A 134 23.77 -19.01 6.35
CA GLY A 134 22.70 -20.00 6.42
C GLY A 134 22.52 -20.62 7.81
N SER A 135 23.26 -20.18 8.83
CA SER A 135 23.18 -20.70 10.19
C SER A 135 22.08 -20.00 11.00
N ALA A 136 21.45 -20.72 11.91
CA ALA A 136 20.50 -20.12 12.85
C ALA A 136 21.22 -19.27 13.89
N LEU A 137 20.68 -18.10 14.19
CA LEU A 137 21.15 -17.14 15.18
C LEU A 137 19.96 -16.66 16.02
N ASP A 138 20.00 -16.92 17.32
CA ASP A 138 19.00 -16.40 18.27
C ASP A 138 19.45 -15.06 18.85
N VAL A 139 18.51 -14.12 18.93
CA VAL A 139 18.68 -12.78 19.51
C VAL A 139 17.56 -12.54 20.51
N ASP A 140 17.91 -12.23 21.75
CA ASP A 140 16.95 -11.87 22.79
C ASP A 140 16.71 -10.36 22.82
N ALA A 141 15.46 -9.95 23.03
CA ALA A 141 15.07 -8.55 23.14
C ALA A 141 13.85 -8.37 24.06
N ASP A 142 13.83 -7.30 24.84
CA ASP A 142 12.68 -6.94 25.69
C ASP A 142 11.50 -6.44 24.84
N PHE A 143 11.79 -5.74 23.75
CA PHE A 143 10.79 -5.16 22.84
C PHE A 143 11.15 -5.41 21.38
N VAL A 144 10.14 -5.69 20.56
CA VAL A 144 10.29 -5.91 19.11
C VAL A 144 9.34 -5.01 18.35
N ILE A 145 9.88 -4.21 17.42
CA ILE A 145 9.10 -3.44 16.44
C ILE A 145 9.16 -4.21 15.12
N MET A 146 8.03 -4.79 14.72
CA MET A 146 7.91 -5.52 13.45
C MET A 146 7.51 -4.56 12.33
N THR A 147 8.42 -4.35 11.37
CA THR A 147 8.22 -3.46 10.21
C THR A 147 8.19 -4.21 8.88
N VAL A 148 7.90 -5.51 8.92
CA VAL A 148 7.81 -6.36 7.72
C VAL A 148 6.36 -6.44 7.21
N PRO A 149 6.16 -6.58 5.89
CA PRO A 149 4.81 -6.70 5.32
C PRO A 149 4.03 -7.93 5.84
N PHE A 150 2.70 -7.84 5.89
CA PHE A 150 1.83 -8.95 6.33
C PHE A 150 2.03 -10.23 5.53
N SER A 151 2.24 -10.12 4.21
CA SER A 151 2.54 -11.26 3.34
C SER A 151 3.81 -12.01 3.77
N ILE A 152 4.84 -11.29 4.24
CA ILE A 152 6.09 -11.89 4.74
C ILE A 152 5.90 -12.48 6.14
N LEU A 153 5.06 -11.86 6.99
CA LEU A 153 4.74 -12.39 8.32
C LEU A 153 4.09 -13.78 8.27
N ARG A 154 3.47 -14.17 7.16
CA ARG A 154 2.89 -15.52 6.98
C ARG A 154 3.94 -16.63 7.00
N ASP A 155 5.17 -16.30 6.60
CA ASP A 155 6.28 -17.24 6.50
C ASP A 155 7.17 -17.24 7.75
N ILE A 156 6.89 -16.36 8.72
CA ILE A 156 7.61 -16.29 9.99
C ILE A 156 6.85 -17.10 11.04
N GLU A 157 7.54 -17.99 11.73
CA GLU A 157 6.94 -18.80 12.78
C GLU A 157 6.70 -17.96 14.05
N MET A 158 5.43 -17.62 14.30
CA MET A 158 5.02 -16.85 15.48
C MET A 158 4.69 -17.81 16.64
N ARG A 159 5.68 -18.10 17.50
CA ARG A 159 5.54 -18.91 18.72
C ARG A 159 5.06 -18.07 19.91
N MET A 160 3.95 -17.38 19.70
CA MET A 160 3.28 -16.54 20.68
C MET A 160 1.80 -16.38 20.31
N GLU A 161 0.93 -16.15 21.29
CA GLU A 161 -0.46 -15.88 21.00
C GLU A 161 -0.64 -14.45 20.45
N LEU A 162 -1.26 -14.39 19.27
CA LEU A 162 -1.67 -13.14 18.64
C LEU A 162 -3.19 -12.98 18.74
N PRO A 163 -3.70 -11.76 18.99
CA PRO A 163 -5.12 -11.48 18.88
C PRO A 163 -5.70 -11.95 17.55
N ALA A 164 -6.94 -12.46 17.56
CA ALA A 164 -7.60 -13.00 16.37
C ALA A 164 -7.61 -12.01 15.20
N VAL A 165 -7.83 -10.72 15.47
CA VAL A 165 -7.78 -9.67 14.45
C VAL A 165 -6.41 -9.57 13.77
N LYS A 166 -5.30 -9.70 14.52
CA LYS A 166 -3.95 -9.69 13.95
C LYS A 166 -3.67 -10.94 13.12
N LYS A 167 -4.11 -12.12 13.59
CA LYS A 167 -4.00 -13.38 12.83
C LYS A 167 -4.75 -13.26 11.50
N LYS A 168 -5.97 -12.71 11.51
CA LYS A 168 -6.77 -12.44 10.32
C LYS A 168 -6.06 -11.46 9.37
N SER A 169 -5.56 -10.33 9.88
CA SER A 169 -4.82 -9.35 9.06
C SER A 169 -3.59 -9.94 8.40
N ILE A 170 -2.79 -10.73 9.13
CA ILE A 170 -1.62 -11.42 8.57
C ILE A 170 -2.06 -12.38 7.46
N ALA A 171 -3.11 -13.16 7.67
CA ALA A 171 -3.59 -14.14 6.71
C ALA A 171 -4.19 -13.51 5.44
N GLU A 172 -4.93 -12.41 5.56
CA GLU A 172 -5.79 -11.91 4.48
C GLU A 172 -5.24 -10.67 3.76
N LEU A 173 -4.50 -9.78 4.44
CA LEU A 173 -4.02 -8.54 3.80
C LEU A 173 -2.88 -8.83 2.82
N GLY A 174 -3.16 -8.60 1.54
CA GLY A 174 -2.22 -8.84 0.44
C GLY A 174 -1.23 -7.71 0.18
N TYR A 175 -0.35 -7.94 -0.78
CA TYR A 175 0.56 -6.95 -1.36
C TYR A 175 0.29 -6.88 -2.87
N GLY A 176 0.36 -5.68 -3.44
CA GLY A 176 0.20 -5.50 -4.88
C GLY A 176 1.36 -6.12 -5.66
N SER A 177 1.09 -6.50 -6.91
CA SER A 177 2.07 -6.96 -7.89
C SER A 177 2.27 -5.89 -8.93
N ASN A 178 3.40 -5.19 -8.88
CA ASN A 178 3.72 -4.12 -9.83
C ASN A 178 5.03 -4.39 -10.59
N SER A 179 5.10 -3.91 -11.82
CA SER A 179 6.33 -3.83 -12.60
C SER A 179 6.64 -2.37 -12.91
N LYS A 180 7.85 -1.92 -12.52
CA LYS A 180 8.31 -0.56 -12.83
C LYS A 180 9.34 -0.60 -13.96
N LEU A 181 8.96 -0.07 -15.12
CA LEU A 181 9.85 0.09 -16.27
C LEU A 181 10.36 1.54 -16.33
N MET A 182 11.68 1.70 -16.48
CA MET A 182 12.28 2.99 -16.79
C MET A 182 12.92 2.96 -18.17
N MET A 183 12.57 3.93 -19.00
CA MET A 183 13.09 4.05 -20.37
C MET A 183 13.82 5.39 -20.52
N GLY A 184 15.11 5.32 -20.81
CA GLY A 184 15.89 6.48 -21.24
C GLY A 184 15.57 6.82 -22.69
N VAL A 185 15.32 8.09 -22.98
CA VAL A 185 15.02 8.57 -24.34
C VAL A 185 15.95 9.73 -24.70
N HIS A 186 16.25 9.88 -25.99
CA HIS A 186 17.02 11.03 -26.49
C HIS A 186 16.19 12.31 -26.65
N LYS A 187 14.88 12.16 -26.87
CA LYS A 187 13.94 13.27 -27.06
C LYS A 187 12.60 12.95 -26.40
N ARG A 188 11.97 13.99 -25.84
CA ARG A 188 10.63 13.92 -25.24
C ARG A 188 9.58 14.23 -26.29
N VAL A 189 9.33 13.28 -27.19
CA VAL A 189 8.42 13.48 -28.36
C VAL A 189 7.00 13.90 -27.97
N TRP A 190 6.55 13.53 -26.76
CA TRP A 190 5.26 13.96 -26.20
C TRP A 190 5.23 15.46 -25.90
N ARG A 191 6.34 16.05 -25.44
CA ARG A 191 6.44 17.50 -25.14
C ARG A 191 6.37 18.35 -26.39
N GLU A 192 7.01 17.90 -27.47
CA GLU A 192 6.95 18.57 -28.78
C GLU A 192 5.51 18.65 -29.32
N GLN A 193 4.65 17.73 -28.88
CA GLN A 193 3.22 17.68 -29.22
C GLN A 193 2.32 18.38 -28.19
N GLY A 194 2.89 19.01 -27.15
CA GLY A 194 2.14 19.71 -26.10
C GLY A 194 1.62 18.81 -24.97
N TYR A 195 1.99 17.54 -24.91
CA TYR A 195 1.59 16.62 -23.86
C TYR A 195 2.60 16.56 -22.70
N GLN A 196 2.11 16.27 -21.50
CA GLN A 196 2.94 16.14 -20.31
C GLN A 196 3.66 14.77 -20.23
N GLY A 197 3.16 13.74 -20.90
CA GLY A 197 3.72 12.38 -20.83
C GLY A 197 3.19 11.53 -19.68
N ASN A 198 2.12 11.99 -19.02
CA ASN A 198 1.35 11.20 -18.06
C ASN A 198 0.18 10.52 -18.79
N THR A 199 -0.01 9.23 -18.60
CA THR A 199 -1.11 8.47 -19.22
C THR A 199 -1.69 7.45 -18.26
N TYR A 200 -2.98 7.13 -18.44
CA TYR A 200 -3.59 5.88 -18.03
C TYR A 200 -4.05 5.17 -19.30
N SER A 201 -3.84 3.85 -19.37
CA SER A 201 -4.18 3.07 -20.55
C SER A 201 -4.63 1.67 -20.19
N ASP A 202 -5.56 1.14 -20.97
CA ASP A 202 -6.02 -0.24 -20.99
C ASP A 202 -5.14 -1.15 -21.88
N GLU A 203 -4.03 -0.62 -22.40
CA GLU A 203 -2.97 -1.34 -23.11
C GLU A 203 -2.10 -2.19 -22.14
N PRO A 204 -1.09 -2.95 -22.62
CA PRO A 204 -0.23 -3.76 -21.75
C PRO A 204 0.54 -3.02 -20.64
N PHE A 205 0.44 -1.69 -20.55
CA PHE A 205 0.92 -0.88 -19.45
C PHE A 205 -0.23 -0.02 -18.93
N GLN A 206 -0.34 0.09 -17.61
CA GLN A 206 -1.48 0.78 -16.99
C GLN A 206 -1.28 2.29 -16.88
N SER A 207 -0.04 2.71 -16.60
CA SER A 207 0.29 4.12 -16.41
C SER A 207 1.72 4.43 -16.85
N MET A 208 1.92 5.64 -17.37
CA MET A 208 3.21 6.23 -17.67
C MET A 208 3.25 7.62 -17.05
N TYR A 209 4.43 8.06 -16.62
CA TYR A 209 4.68 9.45 -16.26
C TYR A 209 6.08 9.89 -16.72
N ASP A 210 6.22 11.17 -17.08
CA ASP A 210 7.50 11.74 -17.50
C ASP A 210 8.43 11.91 -16.29
N ASN A 211 9.32 10.92 -16.10
CA ASN A 211 10.22 10.93 -14.95
C ASN A 211 11.30 12.03 -15.01
N SER A 212 11.37 12.83 -16.08
CA SER A 212 12.37 13.86 -16.30
C SER A 212 11.84 15.30 -16.21
N GLU A 213 10.58 15.46 -15.78
CA GLU A 213 10.05 16.76 -15.36
C GLU A 213 10.97 17.43 -14.32
N ASN A 214 11.28 18.71 -14.53
CA ASN A 214 12.15 19.54 -13.68
C ASN A 214 13.63 19.11 -13.57
N ALA A 215 14.08 18.12 -14.35
CA ALA A 215 15.51 17.91 -14.58
C ALA A 215 16.01 18.97 -15.57
N GLY A 216 16.39 20.14 -15.02
CA GLY A 216 17.08 21.22 -15.72
C GLY A 216 18.57 21.21 -15.41
#